data_AF-A0A7X6P795-F1
#
_entry.id   AF-A0A7X6P795-F1
#
_cell.length_a   1.000
_cell.length_b   1.000
_cell.length_c   1.000
_cell.angle_alpha   90.00
_cell.angle_beta   90.00
_cell.angle_gamma   90.00
#
_symmetry.space_group_name_H-M   'P 1'
#
loop_
_entity.id
_entity.type
_entity.pdbx_description
1 polymer ?
#
loop_
_entity_poly.entity_id
_entity_poly.type
_entity_poly.pdbx_seq_one_letter_code
_entity_poly.pdbx_strand_id
1 'polypeptide(L)' 'EETIPILEFKVQSAKDISASVRMTIETTDQAQVERLIARLKKIPSVVDVSRTGS' A
#
# COMPACT_ATOMS: atom_id res chain seq x y z
N GLU A 1 -15.07 -10.74 -4.27
CA GLU A 1 -13.65 -10.34 -4.20
C GLU A 1 -13.51 -9.02 -4.93
N GLU A 2 -13.09 -7.94 -4.27
CA GLU A 2 -12.80 -6.66 -4.93
C GLU A 2 -11.35 -6.66 -5.42
N THR A 3 -11.16 -6.50 -6.72
CA THR A 3 -9.83 -6.43 -7.35
C THR A 3 -9.44 -4.97 -7.53
N ILE A 4 -8.34 -4.53 -6.89
CA ILE A 4 -7.81 -3.17 -7.04
C ILE A 4 -6.70 -3.23 -8.10
N PRO A 5 -6.80 -2.48 -9.21
CA PRO A 5 -5.77 -2.48 -10.23
C PRO A 5 -4.51 -1.77 -9.72
N ILE A 6 -3.39 -2.50 -9.72
CA ILE A 6 -2.07 -1.98 -9.37
C ILE A 6 -1.38 -1.55 -10.66
N LEU A 7 -1.15 -0.25 -10.81
CA LEU A 7 -0.44 0.32 -11.97
C LEU A 7 1.07 0.17 -11.84
N GLU A 8 1.59 0.36 -10.63
CA GLU A 8 3.02 0.26 -10.38
C GLU A 8 3.28 -0.32 -8.99
N PHE A 9 4.28 -1.18 -8.88
CA PHE A 9 4.72 -1.76 -7.63
C PHE A 9 6.26 -1.71 -7.56
N LYS A 10 6.77 -0.91 -6.62
CA LYS A 10 8.22 -0.74 -6.38
C LYS A 10 8.55 -1.22 -4.97
N VAL A 11 9.61 -2.00 -4.86
CA VAL A 11 10.15 -2.45 -3.58
C VAL A 11 11.59 -1.98 -3.47
N GLN A 12 11.90 -1.29 -2.39
CA GLN A 12 13.26 -0.93 -2.01
C GLN A 12 13.54 -1.54 -0.65
N SER A 13 14.57 -2.35 -0.56
CA SER A 13 15.00 -2.96 0.70
C SER A 13 16.32 -2.34 1.15
N ALA A 14 16.31 -1.72 2.33
CA ALA A 14 17.54 -1.40 3.03
C ALA A 14 18.00 -2.70 3.70
N LYS A 15 19.15 -3.24 3.25
CA LYS A 15 19.69 -4.54 3.67
C LYS A 15 19.45 -4.78 5.17
N ASP A 16 18.67 -5.81 5.44
CA ASP A 16 18.43 -6.43 6.75
C ASP A 16 17.69 -5.58 7.81
N ILE A 17 17.15 -4.41 7.46
CA ILE A 17 16.50 -3.52 8.45
C ILE A 17 15.05 -3.23 8.09
N SER A 18 14.76 -2.82 6.85
CA SER A 18 13.42 -2.43 6.45
C SER A 18 13.21 -2.48 4.95
N ALA A 19 11.98 -2.77 4.54
CA ALA A 19 11.54 -2.70 3.16
C ALA A 19 10.50 -1.60 3.00
N SER A 20 10.73 -0.72 2.03
CA SER A 20 9.79 0.30 1.57
C SER A 20 9.10 -0.21 0.33
N VAL A 21 7.78 -0.39 0.42
CA VAL A 21 6.93 -0.74 -0.72
C VAL A 21 6.17 0.50 -1.15
N ARG A 22 6.30 0.88 -2.42
CA ARG A 22 5.50 1.93 -3.06
C ARG A 22 4.58 1.29 -4.09
N MET A 23 3.29 1.53 -3.93
CA MET A 23 2.25 0.99 -4.81
C MET A 23 1.41 2.14 -5.37
N THR A 24 1.28 2.19 -6.68
CA THR A 24 0.37 3.11 -7.38
C THR A 24 -0.86 2.30 -7.79
N ILE A 25 -2.03 2.75 -7.35
CA ILE A 25 -3.32 2.14 -7.70
C ILE A 25 -4.18 3.18 -8.41
N GLU A 26 -5.08 2.70 -9.27
CA GLU A 26 -6.12 3.53 -9.87
C GLU A 26 -7.47 3.09 -9.30
N THR A 27 -8.18 4.02 -8.68
CA THR A 27 -9.56 3.77 -8.23
C THR A 27 -10.31 5.08 -8.11
N THR A 28 -11.61 5.04 -8.35
CA THR A 28 -12.54 6.15 -8.14
C THR A 28 -13.27 6.02 -6.79
N ASP A 29 -13.15 4.89 -6.10
CA ASP A 29 -13.78 4.64 -4.80
C ASP A 29 -12.81 4.92 -3.64
N GLN A 30 -13.00 6.07 -3.00
CA GLN A 30 -12.23 6.46 -1.82
C GLN A 30 -12.41 5.47 -0.65
N ALA A 31 -13.60 4.87 -0.49
CA ALA A 31 -13.84 3.90 0.57
C ALA A 31 -13.03 2.62 0.34
N GLN A 32 -12.78 2.25 -0.92
CA GLN A 32 -11.92 1.12 -1.27
C GLN A 32 -10.46 1.37 -0.84
N VAL A 33 -9.97 2.61 -1.03
CA VAL A 33 -8.63 3.01 -0.58
C VAL A 33 -8.50 2.88 0.94
N GLU A 34 -9.50 3.35 1.69
CA GLU A 34 -9.50 3.27 3.15
C GLU A 34 -9.53 1.82 3.65
N ARG A 35 -10.36 0.96 3.03
CA ARG A 35 -10.38 -0.48 3.32
C ARG A 35 -9.02 -1.13 3.05
N LEU A 36 -8.36 -0.76 1.96
CA LEU A 36 -7.03 -1.26 1.63
C LEU A 36 -5.99 -0.82 2.66
N ILE A 37 -5.94 0.46 3.02
CA ILE A 37 -5.01 0.98 4.04
C ILE A 37 -5.24 0.26 5.38
N ALA A 38 -6.50 0.08 5.80
CA ALA A 38 -6.82 -0.63 7.03
C ALA A 38 -6.36 -2.09 7.00
N ARG A 39 -6.45 -2.77 5.85
CA ARG A 39 -5.94 -4.14 5.67
C ARG A 39 -4.42 -4.19 5.74
N LEU A 40 -3.72 -3.24 5.12
CA LEU A 40 -2.26 -3.18 5.15
C LEU A 40 -1.73 -2.93 6.57
N LYS A 41 -2.36 -2.02 7.32
CA LYS A 41 -2.02 -1.75 8.72
C LYS A 41 -2.26 -2.91 9.68
N LYS A 42 -3.08 -3.90 9.30
CA LYS A 42 -3.31 -5.12 10.09
C LYS A 42 -2.18 -6.15 9.94
N ILE A 43 -1.29 -5.98 8.97
CA ILE A 43 -0.16 -6.90 8.77
C ILE A 43 0.89 -6.59 9.84
N PRO A 44 1.25 -7.54 10.73
CA PRO A 44 2.12 -7.25 11.89
C PRO A 44 3.51 -6.71 11.54
N SER A 45 4.05 -7.03 10.37
CA SER A 45 5.36 -6.56 9.90
C SER A 45 5.33 -5.17 9.25
N VAL A 46 4.13 -4.60 9.03
CA VAL A 46 3.98 -3.26 8.44
C VAL A 46 4.05 -2.23 9.56
N VAL A 47 5.11 -1.43 9.54
CA VAL A 47 5.35 -0.39 10.55
C VAL A 47 4.56 0.88 10.25
N ASP A 48 4.47 1.27 8.98
CA ASP A 48 3.73 2.47 8.55
C ASP A 48 3.09 2.27 7.18
N VAL A 49 1.96 2.95 6.97
CA VAL A 49 1.25 3.04 5.68
C VAL A 49 0.77 4.47 5.51
N SER A 50 1.31 5.15 4.51
CA SER A 50 0.94 6.51 4.12
C SER A 50 0.55 6.58 2.65
N ARG A 51 -0.36 7.50 2.32
CA ARG A 51 -0.74 7.83 0.95
C ARG A 51 0.11 9.01 0.48
N THR A 52 0.76 8.87 -0.68
CA THR A 52 1.50 9.95 -1.34
C THR A 52 0.81 10.29 -2.65
N GLY A 53 0.45 11.56 -2.85
CA GLY A 53 -0.36 12.01 -3.99
C GLY A 53 -1.64 12.68 -3.49
N SER A 54 -1.62 14.01 -3.54
CA SER A 54 -2.74 14.90 -3.25
C SER A 54 -3.41 15.31 -4.55
#